data_AF-A0A1D7QEG5-F1
#
_entry.id   AF-A0A1D7QEG5-F1
#
_cell.length_a   1.000
_cell.length_b   1.000
_cell.length_c   1.000
_cell.angle_alpha   90.00
_cell.angle_beta   90.00
_cell.angle_gamma   90.00
#
_symmetry.space_group_name_H-M   'P 1'
#
loop_
_entity.id
_entity.type
_entity.pdbx_description
1 polymer ?
#
loop_
_entity_poly.entity_id
_entity_poly.type
_entity_poly.pdbx_seq_one_letter_code
_entity_poly.pdbx_strand_id
1 'polypeptide(L)'
;MKISIPIALFLLVFTAEQSIAQNFYKNEPLILAEKEQAAILTGKNWQENRWRISPQIAHDTLKLKLYSSMEDVGFRTDKDSIKFKIKVGETKSFYVKMGAVEPAHTIFAAEPFIWDIISYGKERRRKDIRIFYEQANHSYFDSLRRLYPLDQVLIKERTDMDKVLSIMNWTHHQWKHDGNKSPKKNDAISILEEVKEGGRFPCFAYSIVLRDQLTAHGYQARVVYIKTKDLETRKGSPGHVVTEVFLKDLKKWVFLDGQFNVMPTLGGKPLNGAEFQHALSKNYDQVVLSSKDMVDKKEYTDFVYDYLYYFDTALDNRILPVKERYTVDGKKSLMLVPTGAAHPTKIGFWNSVIDYCLYTSSLNDFYAAPK
;
A
#
# COMPACT_ATOMS: atom_id res chain seq x y z
N MET A 1 -12.42 37.80 50.97
CA MET A 1 -13.01 36.63 50.27
C MET A 1 -11.88 35.78 49.71
N LYS A 2 -11.70 34.56 50.23
CA LYS A 2 -10.70 33.59 49.75
C LYS A 2 -11.27 32.90 48.50
N ILE A 3 -10.54 32.95 47.40
CA ILE A 3 -10.91 32.28 46.14
C ILE A 3 -10.27 30.89 46.16
N SER A 4 -11.11 29.86 46.17
CA SER A 4 -10.70 28.45 46.12
C SER A 4 -10.64 28.00 44.66
N ILE A 5 -9.46 27.58 44.19
CA ILE A 5 -9.25 26.98 42.88
C ILE A 5 -9.46 25.46 43.03
N PRO A 6 -10.31 24.80 42.22
CA PRO A 6 -10.45 23.35 42.29
C PRO A 6 -9.27 22.69 41.55
N ILE A 7 -8.49 21.90 42.27
CA ILE A 7 -7.48 21.02 41.71
C ILE A 7 -8.22 19.80 41.13
N ALA A 8 -8.23 19.68 39.80
CA ALA A 8 -8.72 18.48 39.14
C ALA A 8 -7.70 17.35 39.32
N LEU A 9 -8.08 16.34 40.10
CA LEU A 9 -7.30 15.12 40.31
C LEU A 9 -7.42 14.23 39.07
N PHE A 10 -6.39 14.20 38.23
CA PHE A 10 -6.29 13.22 37.14
C PHE A 10 -6.01 11.84 37.75
N LEU A 11 -7.04 10.99 37.82
CA LEU A 11 -6.89 9.57 38.12
C LEU A 11 -6.20 8.89 36.93
N LEU A 12 -4.90 8.59 37.08
CA LEU A 12 -4.19 7.67 36.21
C LEU A 12 -4.76 6.26 36.46
N VAL A 13 -5.59 5.77 35.55
CA VAL A 13 -5.99 4.36 35.53
C VAL A 13 -4.83 3.57 34.95
N PHE A 14 -4.01 2.98 35.83
CA PHE A 14 -3.11 1.89 35.44
C PHE A 14 -3.98 0.67 35.12
N THR A 15 -4.17 0.34 33.84
CA THR A 15 -4.64 -1.00 33.47
C THR A 15 -3.46 -1.95 33.68
N ALA A 16 -3.37 -2.52 34.87
CA ALA A 16 -2.52 -3.68 35.11
C ALA A 16 -3.04 -4.81 34.22
N GLU A 17 -2.26 -5.22 33.22
CA GLU A 17 -2.47 -6.50 32.56
C GLU A 17 -2.33 -7.58 33.65
N GLN A 18 -3.46 -8.11 34.11
CA GLN A 18 -3.44 -9.29 34.97
C GLN A 18 -2.84 -10.42 34.15
N SER A 19 -1.59 -10.80 34.47
CA SER A 19 -0.99 -12.00 33.92
C SER A 19 -1.76 -13.20 34.46
N ILE A 20 -2.74 -13.70 33.70
CA ILE A 20 -3.34 -15.00 33.96
C ILE A 20 -2.21 -16.01 33.87
N ALA A 21 -2.02 -16.82 34.91
CA ALA A 21 -1.02 -17.88 34.89
C ALA A 21 -1.30 -18.81 33.71
N GLN A 22 -0.36 -18.92 32.78
CA GLN A 22 -0.47 -19.80 31.61
C GLN A 22 -0.52 -21.26 32.10
N ASN A 23 -1.59 -21.97 31.78
CA ASN A 23 -1.69 -23.40 32.06
C ASN A 23 -0.74 -24.19 31.16
N PHE A 24 -0.37 -25.41 31.57
CA PHE A 24 0.51 -26.29 30.81
C PHE A 24 -0.09 -27.68 30.63
N TYR A 25 0.22 -28.31 29.50
CA TYR A 25 -0.08 -29.71 29.20
C TYR A 25 1.13 -30.33 28.51
N LYS A 26 1.61 -31.49 28.99
CA LYS A 26 2.85 -32.13 28.49
C LYS A 26 4.06 -31.16 28.44
N ASN A 27 4.18 -30.28 29.44
CA ASN A 27 5.21 -29.23 29.56
C ASN A 27 5.18 -28.13 28.49
N GLU A 28 4.11 -28.03 27.70
CA GLU A 28 3.89 -26.95 26.74
C GLU A 28 2.70 -26.08 27.17
N PRO A 29 2.62 -24.82 26.71
CA PRO A 29 1.50 -23.96 27.03
C PRO A 29 0.17 -24.58 26.60
N LEU A 30 -0.85 -24.44 27.45
CA LEU A 30 -2.21 -24.88 27.21
C LEU A 30 -3.14 -23.67 27.22
N ILE A 31 -3.91 -23.50 26.16
CA ILE A 31 -5.00 -22.52 26.08
C ILE A 31 -6.35 -23.21 25.91
N LEU A 32 -7.43 -22.53 26.30
CA LEU A 32 -8.79 -23.07 26.26
C LEU A 32 -9.55 -22.59 25.02
N ALA A 33 -10.52 -23.38 24.57
CA ALA A 33 -11.47 -23.01 23.52
C ALA A 33 -12.83 -23.69 23.74
N GLU A 34 -13.91 -23.04 23.32
CA GLU A 34 -15.23 -23.68 23.15
C GLU A 34 -15.57 -23.87 21.68
N LYS A 35 -15.10 -22.98 20.80
CA LYS A 35 -15.30 -23.06 19.35
C LYS A 35 -14.06 -23.62 18.66
N GLU A 36 -14.28 -24.26 17.50
CA GLU A 36 -13.19 -24.77 16.65
C GLU A 36 -12.42 -23.66 15.90
N GLN A 37 -12.97 -22.44 15.84
CA GLN A 37 -12.35 -21.34 15.09
C GLN A 37 -11.39 -20.55 15.96
N ALA A 38 -10.26 -20.17 15.38
CA ALA A 38 -9.26 -19.32 16.03
C ALA A 38 -8.80 -18.19 15.11
N ALA A 39 -8.46 -17.08 15.75
CA ALA A 39 -7.81 -15.94 15.13
C ALA A 39 -6.29 -16.07 15.22
N ILE A 40 -5.61 -15.60 14.18
CA ILE A 40 -4.15 -15.58 14.11
C ILE A 40 -3.68 -14.12 14.09
N LEU A 41 -2.76 -13.79 14.99
CA LEU A 41 -2.06 -12.51 14.97
C LEU A 41 -0.81 -12.66 14.10
N THR A 42 -0.69 -11.82 13.08
CA THR A 42 0.56 -11.60 12.34
C THR A 42 0.78 -10.09 12.24
N GLY A 43 1.94 -9.59 12.66
CA GLY A 43 2.14 -8.15 12.80
C GLY A 43 1.33 -7.59 13.97
N LYS A 44 0.45 -6.62 13.72
CA LYS A 44 -0.36 -5.96 14.76
C LYS A 44 -1.83 -6.38 14.78
N ASN A 45 -2.31 -7.04 13.72
CA ASN A 45 -3.72 -7.30 13.53
C ASN A 45 -4.07 -8.77 13.75
N TRP A 46 -5.13 -8.99 14.51
CA TRP A 46 -5.77 -10.30 14.61
C TRP A 46 -6.61 -10.54 13.36
N GLN A 47 -6.30 -11.62 12.66
CA GLN A 47 -7.07 -12.09 11.54
C GLN A 47 -8.03 -13.17 12.04
N GLU A 48 -9.32 -12.86 12.08
CA GLU A 48 -10.37 -13.74 12.60
C GLU A 48 -10.61 -14.96 11.69
N ASN A 49 -10.99 -16.10 12.31
CA ASN A 49 -11.36 -17.34 11.61
C ASN A 49 -10.31 -17.84 10.60
N ARG A 50 -9.03 -17.65 10.91
CA ARG A 50 -7.91 -18.07 10.03
C ARG A 50 -7.45 -19.49 10.27
N TRP A 51 -7.87 -20.09 11.38
CA TRP A 51 -7.48 -21.43 11.76
C TRP A 51 -8.65 -22.21 12.31
N ARG A 52 -8.68 -23.51 12.01
CA ARG A 52 -9.64 -24.45 12.57
C ARG A 52 -8.86 -25.47 13.43
N ILE A 53 -9.11 -25.42 14.73
CA ILE A 53 -8.51 -26.32 15.71
C ILE A 53 -8.92 -27.77 15.38
N SER A 54 -7.93 -28.63 15.18
CA SER A 54 -8.13 -30.00 14.68
C SER A 54 -7.46 -31.05 15.58
N PRO A 55 -8.11 -31.48 16.69
CA PRO A 55 -7.55 -32.47 17.62
C PRO A 55 -7.13 -33.80 16.97
N GLN A 56 -7.74 -34.15 15.85
CA GLN A 56 -7.44 -35.35 15.07
C GLN A 56 -6.09 -35.28 14.31
N ILE A 57 -5.47 -34.11 14.22
CA ILE A 57 -4.16 -33.93 13.58
C ILE A 57 -3.10 -33.88 14.69
N ALA A 58 -2.22 -34.89 14.73
CA ALA A 58 -1.27 -35.06 15.83
C ALA A 58 -0.28 -33.88 16.03
N HIS A 59 0.06 -33.18 14.95
CA HIS A 59 1.02 -32.06 14.93
C HIS A 59 0.53 -30.99 13.94
N ASP A 60 -0.60 -30.36 14.26
CA ASP A 60 -1.26 -29.43 13.34
C ASP A 60 -0.42 -28.15 13.18
N THR A 61 0.20 -27.98 12.01
CA THR A 61 1.25 -26.99 11.80
C THR A 61 0.78 -25.85 10.91
N LEU A 62 0.69 -24.65 11.49
CA LEU A 62 0.46 -23.40 10.77
C LEU A 62 1.81 -22.80 10.31
N LYS A 63 2.00 -22.71 9.00
CA LYS A 63 3.14 -22.01 8.40
C LYS A 63 2.90 -20.50 8.38
N LEU A 64 3.79 -19.76 9.02
CA LEU A 64 3.73 -18.30 9.10
C LEU A 64 4.85 -17.71 8.25
N LYS A 65 4.50 -16.87 7.28
CA LYS A 65 5.48 -16.14 6.46
C LYS A 65 5.85 -14.83 7.14
N LEU A 66 7.11 -14.70 7.54
CA LEU A 66 7.63 -13.49 8.18
C LEU A 66 8.31 -12.58 7.15
N TYR A 67 7.98 -11.30 7.19
CA TYR A 67 8.65 -10.25 6.43
C TYR A 67 9.95 -9.79 7.10
N SER A 68 9.98 -9.86 8.43
CA SER A 68 11.14 -9.53 9.26
C SER A 68 11.88 -10.80 9.71
N SER A 69 13.11 -10.63 10.21
CA SER A 69 13.86 -11.75 10.81
C SER A 69 13.20 -12.33 12.05
N MET A 70 12.32 -11.55 12.70
CA MET A 70 11.59 -11.89 13.91
C MET A 70 10.30 -11.07 13.98
N GLU A 71 9.19 -11.70 14.33
CA GLU A 71 7.88 -11.05 14.46
C GLU A 71 7.11 -11.56 15.69
N ASP A 72 6.16 -10.76 16.15
CA ASP A 72 5.16 -11.19 17.11
C ASP A 72 4.03 -11.91 16.36
N VAL A 73 3.73 -13.13 16.81
CA VAL A 73 2.66 -13.97 16.31
C VAL A 73 1.77 -14.38 17.46
N GLY A 74 0.52 -14.73 17.19
CA GLY A 74 -0.39 -15.13 18.24
C GLY A 74 -1.53 -15.99 17.76
N PHE A 75 -2.13 -16.69 18.70
CA PHE A 75 -3.29 -17.53 18.53
C PHE A 75 -4.34 -17.11 19.54
N ARG A 76 -5.56 -16.87 19.08
CA ARG A 76 -6.67 -16.48 19.96
C ARG A 76 -7.89 -17.32 19.65
N THR A 77 -8.47 -17.87 20.70
CA THR A 77 -9.73 -18.60 20.68
C THR A 77 -10.83 -17.70 21.22
N ASP A 78 -12.02 -18.23 21.40
CA ASP A 78 -13.11 -17.55 22.07
C ASP A 78 -12.98 -17.50 23.61
N LYS A 79 -11.95 -18.14 24.18
CA LYS A 79 -11.72 -18.20 25.63
C LYS A 79 -10.38 -17.66 26.08
N ASP A 80 -9.36 -17.74 25.23
CA ASP A 80 -7.98 -17.54 25.64
C ASP A 80 -7.11 -17.10 24.46
N SER A 81 -5.89 -16.66 24.73
CA SER A 81 -4.92 -16.34 23.70
C SER A 81 -3.49 -16.55 24.16
N ILE A 82 -2.62 -16.86 23.21
CA ILE A 82 -1.17 -16.92 23.42
C ILE A 82 -0.46 -16.11 22.35
N LYS A 83 0.66 -15.49 22.73
CA LYS A 83 1.54 -14.75 21.81
C LYS A 83 2.97 -15.27 21.95
N PHE A 84 3.66 -15.30 20.82
CA PHE A 84 5.08 -15.63 20.76
C PHE A 84 5.81 -14.57 19.95
N LYS A 85 7.02 -14.25 20.38
CA LYS A 85 8.02 -13.67 19.49
C LYS A 85 8.78 -14.82 18.84
N ILE A 86 8.73 -14.92 17.52
CA ILE A 86 9.28 -16.05 16.75
C ILE A 86 10.25 -15.55 15.68
N LYS A 87 11.38 -16.23 15.51
CA LYS A 87 12.35 -15.93 14.45
C LYS A 87 12.13 -16.82 13.23
N VAL A 88 12.58 -16.37 12.06
CA VAL A 88 12.63 -17.20 10.86
C VAL A 88 13.36 -18.52 11.15
N GLY A 89 12.73 -19.65 10.82
CA GLY A 89 13.25 -21.00 11.07
C GLY A 89 12.92 -21.59 12.44
N GLU A 90 12.35 -20.80 13.36
CA GLU A 90 11.89 -21.31 14.65
C GLU A 90 10.48 -21.94 14.55
N THR A 91 10.20 -22.84 15.50
CA THR A 91 8.87 -23.35 15.78
C THR A 91 8.44 -23.03 17.21
N LYS A 92 7.14 -22.82 17.43
CA LYS A 92 6.53 -22.73 18.76
C LYS A 92 5.33 -23.66 18.82
N SER A 93 5.29 -24.54 19.81
CA SER A 93 4.19 -25.47 20.04
C SER A 93 3.39 -25.07 21.27
N PHE A 94 2.10 -25.39 21.23
CA PHE A 94 1.16 -25.26 22.34
C PHE A 94 -0.03 -26.20 22.12
N TYR A 95 -0.82 -26.40 23.16
CA TYR A 95 -2.03 -27.20 23.12
C TYR A 95 -3.28 -26.34 23.24
N VAL A 96 -4.35 -26.76 22.56
CA VAL A 96 -5.67 -26.12 22.65
C VAL A 96 -6.69 -27.15 23.17
N LYS A 97 -7.21 -26.95 24.39
CA LYS A 97 -8.25 -27.82 24.96
C LYS A 97 -9.64 -27.35 24.54
N MET A 98 -10.38 -28.21 23.85
CA MET A 98 -11.80 -28.01 23.51
C MET A 98 -12.70 -28.95 24.32
N GLY A 99 -13.44 -28.40 25.27
CA GLY A 99 -14.38 -29.17 26.09
C GLY A 99 -13.74 -30.41 26.74
N ALA A 100 -14.31 -31.59 26.52
CA ALA A 100 -13.79 -32.86 27.04
C ALA A 100 -12.75 -33.54 26.13
N VAL A 101 -12.55 -33.09 24.89
CA VAL A 101 -11.68 -33.73 23.87
C VAL A 101 -10.20 -33.63 24.27
N GLU A 102 -9.36 -34.60 23.88
CA GLU A 102 -7.91 -34.48 24.07
C GLU A 102 -7.38 -33.15 23.48
N PRO A 103 -6.49 -32.41 24.17
CA PRO A 103 -5.99 -31.14 23.66
C PRO A 103 -5.35 -31.29 22.27
N ALA A 104 -5.75 -30.43 21.33
CA ALA A 104 -5.16 -30.38 20.01
C ALA A 104 -3.75 -29.78 20.07
N HIS A 105 -2.76 -30.49 19.54
CA HIS A 105 -1.40 -29.98 19.45
C HIS A 105 -1.26 -29.08 18.22
N THR A 106 -0.92 -27.81 18.46
CA THR A 106 -0.78 -26.78 17.42
C THR A 106 0.65 -26.27 17.39
N ILE A 107 1.20 -26.13 16.19
CA ILE A 107 2.58 -25.70 15.96
C ILE A 107 2.57 -24.49 15.03
N PHE A 108 3.23 -23.41 15.44
CA PHE A 108 3.64 -22.34 14.55
C PHE A 108 5.01 -22.65 13.98
N ALA A 109 5.13 -22.65 12.66
CA ALA A 109 6.41 -22.80 11.96
C ALA A 109 6.69 -21.51 11.16
N ALA A 110 7.72 -20.76 11.57
CA ALA A 110 8.09 -19.51 10.92
C ALA A 110 9.00 -19.76 9.71
N GLU A 111 8.54 -19.34 8.54
CA GLU A 111 9.29 -19.38 7.29
C GLU A 111 9.52 -17.95 6.79
N PRO A 112 10.64 -17.67 6.10
CA PRO A 112 10.83 -16.35 5.51
C PRO A 112 9.81 -16.14 4.39
N PHE A 113 9.30 -14.93 4.27
CA PHE A 113 8.67 -14.49 3.04
C PHE A 113 9.73 -14.41 1.92
N ILE A 114 9.37 -14.85 0.72
CA ILE A 114 10.27 -14.88 -0.42
C ILE A 114 10.03 -13.62 -1.26
N TRP A 115 10.89 -12.63 -1.07
CA TRP A 115 10.88 -11.40 -1.85
C TRP A 115 11.42 -11.63 -3.27
N ASP A 116 10.80 -11.01 -4.28
CA ASP A 116 11.33 -10.92 -5.63
C ASP A 116 12.68 -10.17 -5.62
N ILE A 117 13.71 -10.83 -6.15
CA ILE A 117 15.02 -10.24 -6.39
C ILE A 117 14.99 -9.60 -7.78
N ILE A 118 14.74 -8.30 -7.83
CA ILE A 118 14.73 -7.53 -9.08
C ILE A 118 15.81 -6.46 -9.10
N SER A 119 16.19 -6.06 -10.31
CA SER A 119 17.15 -4.98 -10.55
C SER A 119 16.75 -4.19 -11.80
N TYR A 120 17.18 -2.93 -11.85
CA TYR A 120 16.95 -2.04 -12.99
C TYR A 120 18.28 -1.48 -13.46
N GLY A 121 18.37 -1.23 -14.75
CA GLY A 121 19.49 -0.56 -15.38
C GLY A 121 19.55 0.93 -15.00
N LYS A 122 20.75 1.50 -15.18
CA LYS A 122 21.03 2.94 -15.03
C LYS A 122 21.73 3.48 -16.27
N GLU A 123 21.43 2.90 -17.43
CA GLU A 123 21.95 3.33 -18.71
C GLU A 123 21.59 4.80 -18.95
N ARG A 124 22.35 5.46 -19.82
CA ARG A 124 22.08 6.85 -20.17
C ARG A 124 20.67 6.96 -20.75
N ARG A 125 19.93 7.96 -20.27
CA ARG A 125 18.58 8.28 -20.75
C ARG A 125 18.51 8.36 -22.28
N ARG A 126 17.54 7.65 -22.85
CA ARG A 126 17.15 7.72 -24.26
C ARG A 126 16.65 9.12 -24.62
N LYS A 127 17.19 9.70 -25.69
CA LYS A 127 16.89 11.09 -26.10
C LYS A 127 15.50 11.24 -26.75
N ASP A 128 15.03 10.17 -27.36
CA ASP A 128 13.72 10.03 -27.99
C ASP A 128 12.61 9.87 -26.94
N ILE A 129 12.90 9.38 -25.72
CA ILE A 129 11.90 9.27 -24.65
C ILE A 129 11.73 10.62 -23.94
N ARG A 130 10.57 11.24 -24.14
CA ARG A 130 10.12 12.43 -23.42
C ARG A 130 8.78 12.15 -22.75
N ILE A 131 8.64 12.60 -21.51
CA ILE A 131 7.37 12.58 -20.78
C ILE A 131 6.92 14.03 -20.61
N PHE A 132 5.71 14.33 -21.04
CA PHE A 132 5.09 15.64 -20.93
C PHE A 132 4.11 15.68 -19.77
N TYR A 133 3.98 16.85 -19.14
CA TYR A 133 3.16 17.07 -17.95
C TYR A 133 2.35 18.35 -18.13
N GLU A 134 1.13 18.35 -17.57
CA GLU A 134 0.32 19.57 -17.55
C GLU A 134 0.92 20.61 -16.59
N GLN A 135 0.66 21.89 -16.89
CA GLN A 135 1.11 23.01 -16.08
C GLN A 135 -0.02 23.53 -15.18
N ALA A 136 0.34 23.99 -13.98
CA ALA A 136 -0.62 24.45 -12.97
C ALA A 136 -1.47 25.68 -13.41
N ASN A 137 -1.00 26.43 -14.41
CA ASN A 137 -1.67 27.60 -14.98
C ASN A 137 -2.68 27.26 -16.08
N HIS A 138 -2.92 25.99 -16.37
CA HIS A 138 -3.99 25.56 -17.27
C HIS A 138 -5.36 25.90 -16.66
N SER A 139 -6.29 26.44 -17.45
CA SER A 139 -7.60 26.95 -16.98
C SER A 139 -8.49 25.88 -16.29
N TYR A 140 -8.31 24.61 -16.67
CA TYR A 140 -8.90 23.47 -15.96
C TYR A 140 -8.55 23.50 -14.46
N PHE A 141 -7.28 23.76 -14.11
CA PHE A 141 -6.86 23.76 -12.71
C PHE A 141 -7.29 25.02 -11.96
N ASP A 142 -7.53 26.15 -12.63
CA ASP A 142 -8.23 27.29 -12.01
C ASP A 142 -9.64 26.88 -11.58
N SER A 143 -10.34 26.14 -12.43
CA SER A 143 -11.67 25.63 -12.12
C SER A 143 -11.63 24.58 -11.00
N LEU A 144 -10.63 23.70 -11.00
CA LEU A 144 -10.46 22.71 -9.93
C LEU A 144 -10.20 23.39 -8.57
N ARG A 145 -9.28 24.36 -8.50
CA ARG A 145 -9.01 25.13 -7.27
C ARG A 145 -10.25 25.86 -6.76
N ARG A 146 -11.07 26.42 -7.66
CA ARG A 146 -12.31 27.12 -7.29
C ARG A 146 -13.39 26.18 -6.77
N LEU A 147 -13.58 25.02 -7.41
CA LEU A 147 -14.67 24.09 -7.07
C LEU A 147 -14.32 23.17 -5.88
N TYR A 148 -13.03 22.88 -5.69
CA TYR A 148 -12.50 21.96 -4.68
C TYR A 148 -11.25 22.56 -4.00
N PRO A 149 -11.39 23.67 -3.26
CA PRO A 149 -10.27 24.39 -2.67
C PRO A 149 -9.59 23.59 -1.56
N LEU A 150 -8.26 23.68 -1.48
CA LEU A 150 -7.45 23.05 -0.44
C LEU A 150 -6.71 24.05 0.47
N ASP A 151 -6.98 25.36 0.35
CA ASP A 151 -6.27 26.40 1.11
C ASP A 151 -6.30 26.15 2.62
N GLN A 152 -7.46 25.75 3.16
CA GLN A 152 -7.62 25.44 4.58
C GLN A 152 -6.89 24.15 4.99
N VAL A 153 -6.81 23.16 4.09
CA VAL A 153 -6.07 21.92 4.30
C VAL A 153 -4.57 22.20 4.36
N LEU A 154 -4.10 23.17 3.58
CA LEU A 154 -2.67 23.46 3.41
C LEU A 154 -2.13 24.57 4.32
N ILE A 155 -2.98 25.34 5.00
CA ILE A 155 -2.60 26.53 5.78
C ILE A 155 -1.53 26.28 6.85
N LYS A 156 -1.52 25.08 7.45
CA LYS A 156 -0.57 24.68 8.51
C LYS A 156 0.69 24.01 7.98
N GLU A 157 0.70 23.60 6.71
CA GLU A 157 1.81 22.84 6.15
C GLU A 157 2.98 23.76 5.78
N ARG A 158 4.19 23.25 5.95
CA ARG A 158 5.43 24.03 5.78
C ARG A 158 6.36 23.43 4.74
N THR A 159 6.46 22.10 4.70
CA THR A 159 7.29 21.39 3.73
C THR A 159 6.45 20.91 2.54
N ASP A 160 7.10 20.67 1.40
CA ASP A 160 6.44 20.08 0.24
C ASP A 160 5.93 18.67 0.54
N MET A 161 6.68 17.89 1.33
CA MET A 161 6.24 16.56 1.77
C MET A 161 4.94 16.64 2.58
N ASP A 162 4.84 17.57 3.53
CA ASP A 162 3.64 17.73 4.36
C ASP A 162 2.42 18.18 3.54
N LYS A 163 2.62 19.11 2.60
CA LYS A 163 1.57 19.55 1.67
C LYS A 163 1.07 18.38 0.83
N VAL A 164 1.98 17.59 0.26
CA VAL A 164 1.63 16.41 -0.53
C VAL A 164 0.87 15.38 0.31
N LEU A 165 1.32 15.10 1.54
CA LEU A 165 0.60 14.21 2.45
C LEU A 165 -0.81 14.71 2.75
N SER A 166 -1.00 16.03 2.94
CA SER A 166 -2.31 16.61 3.21
C SER A 166 -3.23 16.62 2.00
N ILE A 167 -2.71 16.80 0.77
CA ILE A 167 -3.49 16.64 -0.48
C ILE A 167 -3.91 15.18 -0.66
N MET A 168 -2.99 14.23 -0.48
CA MET A 168 -3.28 12.79 -0.54
C MET A 168 -4.33 12.39 0.49
N ASN A 169 -4.20 12.87 1.72
CA ASN A 169 -5.15 12.64 2.79
C ASN A 169 -6.53 13.20 2.44
N TRP A 170 -6.60 14.43 1.91
CA TRP A 170 -7.86 14.99 1.45
C TRP A 170 -8.50 14.12 0.36
N THR A 171 -7.73 13.67 -0.64
CA THR A 171 -8.23 12.79 -1.72
C THR A 171 -8.75 11.46 -1.17
N HIS A 172 -8.02 10.81 -0.27
CA HIS A 172 -8.40 9.54 0.35
C HIS A 172 -9.82 9.59 0.97
N HIS A 173 -10.13 10.71 1.62
CA HIS A 173 -11.38 10.90 2.34
C HIS A 173 -12.58 11.32 1.48
N GLN A 174 -12.41 11.50 0.17
CA GLN A 174 -13.52 11.96 -0.68
C GLN A 174 -14.58 10.86 -0.89
N TRP A 175 -14.18 9.59 -0.97
CA TRP A 175 -15.13 8.47 -1.08
C TRP A 175 -14.54 7.17 -0.52
N LYS A 176 -15.41 6.17 -0.32
CA LYS A 176 -15.00 4.79 -0.03
C LYS A 176 -14.79 4.02 -1.32
N HIS A 177 -13.71 3.23 -1.40
CA HIS A 177 -13.35 2.47 -2.59
C HIS A 177 -14.46 1.52 -3.05
N ASP A 178 -14.70 1.47 -4.37
CA ASP A 178 -15.59 0.51 -5.03
C ASP A 178 -14.96 0.06 -6.35
N GLY A 179 -14.43 -1.17 -6.36
CA GLY A 179 -13.70 -1.74 -7.50
C GLY A 179 -14.56 -2.00 -8.74
N ASN A 180 -15.89 -1.95 -8.61
CA ASN A 180 -16.84 -2.39 -9.64
C ASN A 180 -17.51 -1.24 -10.40
N LYS A 181 -17.20 0.02 -10.06
CA LYS A 181 -17.84 1.20 -10.65
C LYS A 181 -16.80 2.15 -11.22
N SER A 182 -16.90 2.50 -12.49
CA SER A 182 -16.01 3.50 -13.09
C SER A 182 -16.70 4.86 -13.19
N PRO A 183 -15.98 5.98 -13.00
CA PRO A 183 -16.52 7.31 -13.29
C PRO A 183 -16.76 7.47 -14.79
N LYS A 184 -17.64 8.39 -15.17
CA LYS A 184 -17.96 8.65 -16.58
C LYS A 184 -16.82 9.35 -17.32
N LYS A 185 -16.00 10.12 -16.60
CA LYS A 185 -14.87 10.88 -17.12
C LYS A 185 -13.64 10.69 -16.24
N ASN A 186 -12.47 10.86 -16.86
CA ASN A 186 -11.16 10.63 -16.24
C ASN A 186 -10.46 11.94 -15.88
N ASP A 187 -11.18 12.82 -15.16
CA ASP A 187 -10.69 14.10 -14.68
C ASP A 187 -11.27 14.39 -13.28
N ALA A 188 -10.52 15.10 -12.44
CA ALA A 188 -10.88 15.30 -11.04
C ALA A 188 -12.23 16.00 -10.82
N ILE A 189 -12.53 17.07 -11.56
CA ILE A 189 -13.79 17.80 -11.41
C ILE A 189 -14.98 16.86 -11.62
N SER A 190 -15.01 16.15 -12.75
CA SER A 190 -16.11 15.23 -13.07
C SER A 190 -16.22 14.10 -12.05
N ILE A 191 -15.09 13.49 -11.65
CA ILE A 191 -15.08 12.41 -10.65
C ILE A 191 -15.66 12.90 -9.32
N LEU A 192 -15.21 14.07 -8.85
CA LEU A 192 -15.63 14.62 -7.56
C LEU A 192 -17.10 15.09 -7.58
N GLU A 193 -17.62 15.52 -8.74
CA GLU A 193 -19.05 15.80 -8.92
C GLU A 193 -19.88 14.51 -8.77
N GLU A 194 -19.47 13.42 -9.43
CA GLU A 194 -20.15 12.13 -9.26
C GLU A 194 -20.05 11.61 -7.82
N VAL A 195 -18.92 11.85 -7.13
CA VAL A 195 -18.76 11.52 -5.70
C VAL A 195 -19.76 12.28 -4.82
N LYS A 196 -19.99 13.57 -5.08
CA LYS A 196 -21.01 14.37 -4.36
C LYS A 196 -22.42 13.79 -4.54
N GLU A 197 -22.68 13.10 -5.64
CA GLU A 197 -23.93 12.39 -5.93
C GLU A 197 -23.97 10.96 -5.32
N GLY A 198 -22.97 10.56 -4.53
CA GLY A 198 -22.86 9.24 -3.92
C GLY A 198 -22.05 8.23 -4.73
N GLY A 199 -21.37 8.67 -5.78
CA GLY A 199 -20.43 7.88 -6.56
C GLY A 199 -19.27 7.34 -5.71
N ARG A 200 -18.81 6.14 -6.06
CA ARG A 200 -17.67 5.47 -5.44
C ARG A 200 -16.89 4.76 -6.53
N PHE A 201 -15.57 4.81 -6.47
CA PHE A 201 -14.73 4.46 -7.61
C PHE A 201 -13.45 3.69 -7.20
N PRO A 202 -12.81 2.99 -8.15
CA PRO A 202 -11.59 2.20 -7.93
C PRO A 202 -10.34 3.07 -7.81
N CYS A 203 -9.21 2.40 -7.51
CA CYS A 203 -7.86 2.97 -7.39
C CYS A 203 -7.48 4.04 -8.42
N PHE A 204 -7.83 3.85 -9.70
CA PHE A 204 -7.44 4.80 -10.74
C PHE A 204 -8.12 6.16 -10.58
N ALA A 205 -9.34 6.22 -10.03
CA ALA A 205 -10.04 7.48 -9.79
C ALA A 205 -9.36 8.28 -8.67
N TYR A 206 -8.89 7.61 -7.60
CA TYR A 206 -8.08 8.25 -6.55
C TYR A 206 -6.81 8.84 -7.14
N SER A 207 -6.13 8.07 -8.00
CA SER A 207 -4.88 8.50 -8.62
C SER A 207 -5.04 9.70 -9.56
N ILE A 208 -6.15 9.74 -10.32
CA ILE A 208 -6.50 10.88 -11.19
C ILE A 208 -6.78 12.12 -10.35
N VAL A 209 -7.65 12.03 -9.34
CA VAL A 209 -7.99 13.16 -8.47
C VAL A 209 -6.75 13.69 -7.76
N LEU A 210 -5.92 12.80 -7.22
CA LEU A 210 -4.69 13.17 -6.54
C LEU A 210 -3.69 13.84 -7.49
N ARG A 211 -3.47 13.29 -8.69
CA ARG A 211 -2.60 13.91 -9.71
C ARG A 211 -3.07 15.32 -10.05
N ASP A 212 -4.36 15.50 -10.31
CA ASP A 212 -4.90 16.78 -10.76
C ASP A 212 -4.86 17.81 -9.63
N GLN A 213 -5.16 17.42 -8.39
CA GLN A 213 -5.02 18.32 -7.24
C GLN A 213 -3.56 18.69 -6.99
N LEU A 214 -2.62 17.75 -7.06
CA LEU A 214 -1.19 18.07 -6.97
C LEU A 214 -0.74 19.04 -8.06
N THR A 215 -1.18 18.81 -9.30
CA THR A 215 -0.85 19.68 -10.44
C THR A 215 -1.44 21.07 -10.27
N ALA A 216 -2.69 21.16 -9.80
CA ALA A 216 -3.32 22.42 -9.45
C ALA A 216 -2.58 23.18 -8.33
N HIS A 217 -1.79 22.50 -7.51
CA HIS A 217 -1.00 23.14 -6.44
C HIS A 217 0.50 23.26 -6.79
N GLY A 218 0.84 23.17 -8.09
CA GLY A 218 2.18 23.50 -8.59
C GLY A 218 3.18 22.34 -8.61
N TYR A 219 2.72 21.12 -8.30
CA TYR A 219 3.55 19.92 -8.35
C TYR A 219 3.42 19.21 -9.70
N GLN A 220 4.52 18.70 -10.24
CA GLN A 220 4.44 17.80 -11.39
C GLN A 220 4.08 16.41 -10.88
N ALA A 221 2.93 15.89 -11.30
CA ALA A 221 2.42 14.60 -10.89
C ALA A 221 2.03 13.74 -12.11
N ARG A 222 2.02 12.42 -11.93
CA ARG A 222 1.60 11.46 -12.94
C ARG A 222 0.87 10.29 -12.31
N VAL A 223 -0.01 9.67 -13.09
CA VAL A 223 -0.57 8.37 -12.74
C VAL A 223 0.43 7.28 -13.12
N VAL A 224 0.61 6.30 -12.24
CA VAL A 224 1.43 5.12 -12.48
C VAL A 224 0.59 3.88 -12.26
N TYR A 225 0.55 3.03 -13.26
CA TYR A 225 -0.06 1.71 -13.17
C TYR A 225 1.01 0.73 -12.70
N ILE A 226 0.77 0.09 -11.57
CA ILE A 226 1.64 -0.96 -11.02
C ILE A 226 1.00 -2.32 -11.29
N LYS A 227 1.78 -3.30 -11.74
CA LYS A 227 1.27 -4.60 -12.19
C LYS A 227 2.09 -5.75 -11.67
N THR A 228 1.39 -6.86 -11.45
CA THR A 228 1.94 -8.12 -10.96
C THR A 228 2.81 -8.82 -11.98
N LYS A 229 3.83 -9.54 -11.52
CA LYS A 229 4.70 -10.38 -12.36
C LYS A 229 3.93 -11.37 -13.25
N ASP A 230 2.84 -11.92 -12.73
CA ASP A 230 2.01 -12.94 -13.39
C ASP A 230 0.81 -12.36 -14.17
N LEU A 231 0.84 -11.06 -14.55
CA LEU A 231 -0.31 -10.38 -15.17
C LEU A 231 -0.90 -11.05 -16.41
N GLU A 232 -0.11 -11.84 -17.15
CA GLU A 232 -0.57 -12.54 -18.35
C GLU A 232 -1.46 -13.75 -18.03
N THR A 233 -1.35 -14.30 -16.81
CA THR A 233 -1.98 -15.56 -16.39
C THR A 233 -2.81 -15.44 -15.11
N ARG A 234 -2.72 -14.32 -14.38
CA ARG A 234 -3.39 -14.09 -13.10
C ARG A 234 -4.92 -14.18 -13.24
N LYS A 235 -5.57 -14.84 -12.28
CA LYS A 235 -7.04 -15.00 -12.23
C LYS A 235 -7.77 -13.84 -11.54
N GLY A 236 -7.05 -13.03 -10.76
CA GLY A 236 -7.57 -11.80 -10.14
C GLY A 236 -6.99 -10.57 -10.82
N SER A 237 -7.47 -9.37 -10.40
CA SER A 237 -6.95 -8.10 -10.91
C SER A 237 -5.42 -8.05 -10.80
N PRO A 238 -4.68 -7.92 -11.91
CA PRO A 238 -3.22 -7.91 -11.91
C PRO A 238 -2.65 -6.49 -11.83
N GLY A 239 -3.50 -5.49 -11.58
CA GLY A 239 -3.08 -4.10 -11.54
C GLY A 239 -3.67 -3.33 -10.37
N HIS A 240 -2.88 -2.40 -9.87
CA HIS A 240 -3.28 -1.31 -8.99
C HIS A 240 -2.78 0.02 -9.59
N VAL A 241 -3.38 1.13 -9.20
CA VAL A 241 -3.06 2.44 -9.78
C VAL A 241 -2.76 3.41 -8.65
N VAL A 242 -1.63 4.11 -8.81
CA VAL A 242 -1.08 5.04 -7.81
C VAL A 242 -0.69 6.34 -8.50
N THR A 243 -0.30 7.33 -7.70
CA THR A 243 0.23 8.61 -8.18
C THR A 243 1.71 8.71 -7.83
N GLU A 244 2.50 9.29 -8.73
CA GLU A 244 3.83 9.76 -8.38
C GLU A 244 3.91 11.28 -8.53
N VAL A 245 4.59 11.93 -7.59
CA VAL A 245 4.83 13.38 -7.59
C VAL A 245 6.32 13.67 -7.61
N PHE A 246 6.75 14.69 -8.36
CA PHE A 246 8.12 15.15 -8.35
C PHE A 246 8.31 16.24 -7.30
N LEU A 247 9.12 15.95 -6.28
CA LEU A 247 9.52 16.91 -5.25
C LEU A 247 10.81 17.62 -5.72
N LYS A 248 10.73 18.93 -5.91
CA LYS A 248 11.80 19.74 -6.52
C LYS A 248 13.01 19.88 -5.61
N ASP A 249 12.79 20.02 -4.31
CA ASP A 249 13.81 20.06 -3.26
C ASP A 249 14.61 18.75 -3.19
N LEU A 250 13.94 17.61 -3.35
CA LEU A 250 14.58 16.29 -3.39
C LEU A 250 15.08 15.88 -4.78
N LYS A 251 14.67 16.60 -5.83
CA LYS A 251 14.90 16.28 -7.25
C LYS A 251 14.49 14.85 -7.59
N LYS A 252 13.34 14.42 -7.09
CA LYS A 252 12.97 13.01 -7.04
C LYS A 252 11.47 12.79 -7.19
N TRP A 253 11.11 11.71 -7.89
CA TRP A 253 9.76 11.16 -7.92
C TRP A 253 9.43 10.42 -6.61
N VAL A 254 8.21 10.60 -6.11
CA VAL A 254 7.73 10.05 -4.84
C VAL A 254 6.41 9.34 -5.07
N PHE A 255 6.32 8.11 -4.59
CA PHE A 255 5.15 7.25 -4.62
C PHE A 255 4.09 7.72 -3.63
N LEU A 256 2.84 7.78 -4.10
CA LEU A 256 1.65 8.12 -3.33
C LEU A 256 0.52 7.16 -3.68
N ASP A 257 -0.07 6.53 -2.68
CA ASP A 257 -1.31 5.78 -2.84
C ASP A 257 -2.47 6.56 -2.23
N GLY A 258 -3.27 7.22 -3.09
CA GLY A 258 -4.45 7.97 -2.66
C GLY A 258 -5.59 7.09 -2.16
N GLN A 259 -5.64 5.80 -2.53
CA GLN A 259 -6.65 4.87 -2.03
C GLN A 259 -6.34 4.45 -0.59
N PHE A 260 -5.06 4.22 -0.26
CA PHE A 260 -4.64 3.76 1.06
C PHE A 260 -4.07 4.87 1.95
N ASN A 261 -3.94 6.09 1.43
CA ASN A 261 -3.32 7.23 2.10
C ASN A 261 -1.86 6.95 2.51
N VAL A 262 -1.05 6.42 1.60
CA VAL A 262 0.32 5.98 1.90
C VAL A 262 1.38 6.68 1.06
N MET A 263 2.42 7.20 1.73
CA MET A 263 3.70 7.56 1.16
C MET A 263 4.82 6.74 1.84
N PRO A 264 5.48 5.79 1.16
CA PRO A 264 6.55 5.01 1.76
C PRO A 264 7.83 5.86 1.90
N THR A 265 8.50 5.70 3.03
CA THR A 265 9.78 6.35 3.33
C THR A 265 10.80 5.34 3.85
N LEU A 266 12.09 5.64 3.65
CA LEU A 266 13.22 4.92 4.26
C LEU A 266 14.18 5.94 4.86
N GLY A 267 14.44 5.84 6.17
CA GLY A 267 15.27 6.83 6.87
C GLY A 267 14.73 8.26 6.76
N GLY A 268 13.40 8.42 6.76
CA GLY A 268 12.72 9.71 6.61
C GLY A 268 12.69 10.29 5.19
N LYS A 269 13.27 9.60 4.20
CA LYS A 269 13.25 10.03 2.80
C LYS A 269 12.14 9.31 2.03
N PRO A 270 11.27 10.03 1.29
CA PRO A 270 10.24 9.39 0.49
C PRO A 270 10.81 8.60 -0.68
N LEU A 271 10.13 7.52 -1.06
CA LEU A 271 10.54 6.57 -2.09
C LEU A 271 9.67 6.69 -3.34
N ASN A 272 10.24 6.42 -4.52
CA ASN A 272 9.44 6.08 -5.71
C ASN A 272 9.03 4.59 -5.71
N GLY A 273 8.23 4.16 -6.68
CA GLY A 273 7.76 2.76 -6.76
C GLY A 273 8.87 1.71 -6.81
N ALA A 274 9.90 1.91 -7.63
CA ALA A 274 11.01 0.95 -7.74
C ALA A 274 11.87 0.88 -6.47
N GLU A 275 12.12 2.02 -5.83
CA GLU A 275 12.83 2.06 -4.54
C GLU A 275 11.98 1.47 -3.41
N PHE A 276 10.65 1.65 -3.45
CA PHE A 276 9.75 1.07 -2.47
C PHE A 276 9.76 -0.46 -2.54
N GLN A 277 9.69 -1.03 -3.76
CA GLN A 277 9.88 -2.46 -3.97
C GLN A 277 11.20 -2.94 -3.35
N HIS A 278 12.29 -2.25 -3.67
CA HIS A 278 13.61 -2.62 -3.20
C HIS A 278 13.71 -2.54 -1.67
N ALA A 279 13.18 -1.47 -1.08
CA ALA A 279 13.18 -1.23 0.35
C ALA A 279 12.37 -2.28 1.11
N LEU A 280 11.21 -2.73 0.58
CA LEU A 280 10.48 -3.86 1.17
C LEU A 280 11.33 -5.14 1.13
N SER A 281 11.99 -5.44 0.02
CA SER A 281 12.78 -6.68 -0.12
C SER A 281 14.08 -6.73 0.69
N LYS A 282 14.67 -5.58 1.04
CA LYS A 282 15.99 -5.50 1.69
C LYS A 282 15.98 -4.87 3.07
N ASN A 283 15.03 -3.98 3.33
CA ASN A 283 15.00 -3.11 4.49
C ASN A 283 13.60 -3.03 5.10
N TYR A 284 12.80 -4.11 5.00
CA TYR A 284 11.41 -4.12 5.42
C TYR A 284 11.22 -3.42 6.76
N ASP A 285 11.96 -3.82 7.81
CA ASP A 285 11.87 -3.23 9.16
C ASP A 285 12.02 -1.70 9.21
N GLN A 286 12.85 -1.13 8.35
CA GLN A 286 13.17 0.30 8.32
C GLN A 286 12.19 1.12 7.46
N VAL A 287 11.36 0.47 6.64
CA VAL A 287 10.34 1.15 5.84
C VAL A 287 9.26 1.71 6.76
N VAL A 288 8.94 2.99 6.60
CA VAL A 288 7.84 3.66 7.30
C VAL A 288 6.80 4.11 6.27
N LEU A 289 5.53 3.79 6.51
CA LEU A 289 4.43 4.31 5.71
C LEU A 289 3.98 5.64 6.32
N SER A 290 4.41 6.75 5.74
CA SER A 290 3.99 8.08 6.15
C SER A 290 2.55 8.31 5.69
N SER A 291 1.69 8.68 6.63
CA SER A 291 0.28 8.96 6.44
C SER A 291 -0.20 9.96 7.49
N LYS A 292 -1.31 10.65 7.21
CA LYS A 292 -2.03 11.45 8.21
C LYS A 292 -3.04 10.58 8.99
N ASP A 293 -3.30 9.36 8.52
CA ASP A 293 -4.11 8.35 9.20
C ASP A 293 -3.24 7.21 9.75
N MET A 294 -3.87 6.31 10.51
CA MET A 294 -3.25 5.04 10.87
C MET A 294 -3.31 4.07 9.69
N VAL A 295 -2.15 3.56 9.29
CA VAL A 295 -2.02 2.53 8.25
C VAL A 295 -1.30 1.31 8.84
N ASP A 296 -1.89 0.13 8.68
CA ASP A 296 -1.19 -1.11 9.01
C ASP A 296 -0.19 -1.47 7.90
N LYS A 297 1.09 -1.44 8.25
CA LYS A 297 2.18 -1.68 7.31
C LYS A 297 2.14 -3.10 6.74
N LYS A 298 1.79 -4.10 7.54
CA LYS A 298 1.79 -5.48 7.07
C LYS A 298 0.63 -5.69 6.09
N GLU A 299 -0.56 -5.24 6.43
CA GLU A 299 -1.75 -5.34 5.57
C GLU A 299 -1.55 -4.60 4.25
N TYR A 300 -1.00 -3.38 4.29
CA TYR A 300 -0.69 -2.66 3.07
C TYR A 300 0.40 -3.35 2.24
N THR A 301 1.42 -3.93 2.89
CA THR A 301 2.46 -4.71 2.19
C THR A 301 1.89 -5.97 1.55
N ASP A 302 1.05 -6.73 2.28
CA ASP A 302 0.33 -7.90 1.78
C ASP A 302 -0.48 -7.56 0.52
N PHE A 303 -1.07 -6.36 0.48
CA PHE A 303 -1.81 -5.87 -0.67
C PHE A 303 -0.90 -5.40 -1.82
N VAL A 304 0.03 -4.48 -1.54
CA VAL A 304 0.71 -3.71 -2.60
C VAL A 304 1.88 -4.45 -3.23
N TYR A 305 2.56 -5.32 -2.49
CA TYR A 305 3.88 -5.83 -2.86
C TYR A 305 3.88 -6.54 -4.22
N ASP A 306 2.89 -7.41 -4.44
CA ASP A 306 2.72 -8.16 -5.69
C ASP A 306 2.68 -7.24 -6.91
N TYR A 307 2.09 -6.05 -6.79
CA TYR A 307 1.94 -5.10 -7.89
C TYR A 307 3.21 -4.31 -8.19
N LEU A 308 4.20 -4.28 -7.30
CA LEU A 308 5.42 -3.49 -7.46
C LEU A 308 6.45 -4.15 -8.41
N TYR A 309 6.00 -4.83 -9.47
CA TYR A 309 6.87 -5.54 -10.40
C TYR A 309 7.04 -4.80 -11.73
N TYR A 310 5.93 -4.51 -12.42
CA TYR A 310 5.93 -3.68 -13.63
C TYR A 310 5.29 -2.32 -13.33
N PHE A 311 5.86 -1.25 -13.88
CA PHE A 311 5.35 0.11 -13.68
C PHE A 311 5.16 0.76 -15.04
N ASP A 312 3.98 1.30 -15.35
CA ASP A 312 3.83 2.13 -16.55
C ASP A 312 3.13 3.44 -16.30
N THR A 313 3.47 4.42 -17.13
CA THR A 313 2.90 5.76 -17.11
C THR A 313 2.78 6.29 -18.53
N ALA A 314 1.85 7.22 -18.74
CA ALA A 314 1.67 7.86 -20.04
C ALA A 314 2.90 8.71 -20.39
N LEU A 315 3.28 8.72 -21.66
CA LEU A 315 4.29 9.64 -22.20
C LEU A 315 3.75 11.08 -22.27
N ASP A 316 2.43 11.25 -22.28
CA ASP A 316 1.78 12.56 -22.26
C ASP A 316 0.73 12.62 -21.15
N ASN A 317 1.06 13.33 -20.08
CA ASN A 317 0.19 13.57 -18.92
C ASN A 317 -0.53 14.92 -19.01
N ARG A 318 -0.54 15.57 -20.19
CA ARG A 318 -1.29 16.80 -20.44
C ARG A 318 -2.76 16.52 -20.74
N ILE A 319 -3.59 17.54 -20.57
CA ILE A 319 -5.02 17.51 -20.90
C ILE A 319 -5.17 17.77 -22.40
N LEU A 320 -4.92 16.73 -23.20
CA LEU A 320 -4.99 16.79 -24.66
C LEU A 320 -5.94 15.73 -25.23
N PRO A 321 -6.58 16.02 -26.38
CA PRO A 321 -7.25 15.01 -27.19
C PRO A 321 -6.31 13.84 -27.51
N VAL A 322 -6.82 12.61 -27.52
CA VAL A 322 -6.01 11.39 -27.67
C VAL A 322 -5.10 11.42 -28.91
N LYS A 323 -5.60 11.94 -30.03
CA LYS A 323 -4.88 12.05 -31.30
C LYS A 323 -3.70 13.02 -31.30
N GLU A 324 -3.66 13.95 -30.34
CA GLU A 324 -2.62 14.99 -30.21
C GLU A 324 -1.56 14.63 -29.18
N ARG A 325 -1.75 13.53 -28.44
CA ARG A 325 -0.81 13.10 -27.41
C ARG A 325 0.48 12.61 -28.02
N TYR A 326 1.57 12.98 -27.37
CA TYR A 326 2.89 12.51 -27.75
C TYR A 326 3.00 10.99 -27.66
N THR A 327 3.61 10.39 -28.69
CA THR A 327 3.90 8.96 -28.77
C THR A 327 5.34 8.74 -29.25
N VAL A 328 5.88 7.55 -28.96
CA VAL A 328 7.16 7.07 -29.49
C VAL A 328 6.88 5.73 -30.16
N ASP A 329 7.18 5.61 -31.45
CA ASP A 329 6.89 4.41 -32.26
C ASP A 329 5.43 3.94 -32.16
N GLY A 330 4.50 4.89 -32.11
CA GLY A 330 3.06 4.63 -31.94
C GLY A 330 2.65 4.19 -30.52
N LYS A 331 3.60 4.10 -29.58
CA LYS A 331 3.34 3.76 -28.17
C LYS A 331 3.04 5.03 -27.38
N LYS A 332 2.02 4.98 -26.52
CA LYS A 332 1.56 6.12 -25.71
C LYS A 332 2.05 6.08 -24.26
N SER A 333 2.60 4.95 -23.82
CA SER A 333 3.08 4.74 -22.46
C SER A 333 4.50 4.20 -22.45
N LEU A 334 5.20 4.45 -21.35
CA LEU A 334 6.49 3.83 -21.03
C LEU A 334 6.27 2.86 -19.87
N MET A 335 6.73 1.62 -20.02
CA MET A 335 6.72 0.60 -18.98
C MET A 335 8.14 0.28 -18.51
N LEU A 336 8.40 0.49 -17.23
CA LEU A 336 9.57 -0.01 -16.53
C LEU A 336 9.40 -1.50 -16.25
N VAL A 337 10.39 -2.27 -16.71
CA VAL A 337 10.46 -3.73 -16.58
C VAL A 337 11.76 -4.10 -15.86
N PRO A 338 11.74 -5.02 -14.88
CA PRO A 338 12.96 -5.54 -14.28
C PRO A 338 13.93 -6.10 -15.33
N THR A 339 15.22 -5.91 -15.10
CA THR A 339 16.28 -6.43 -15.99
C THR A 339 16.16 -7.94 -16.11
N GLY A 340 16.07 -8.44 -17.34
CA GLY A 340 15.92 -9.88 -17.63
C GLY A 340 14.50 -10.43 -17.48
N ALA A 341 13.52 -9.62 -17.07
CA ALA A 341 12.12 -10.03 -17.07
C ALA A 341 11.52 -9.96 -18.48
N ALA A 342 10.49 -10.77 -18.73
CA ALA A 342 9.74 -10.73 -19.98
C ALA A 342 9.01 -9.39 -20.13
N HIS A 343 8.91 -8.89 -21.37
CA HIS A 343 8.04 -7.78 -21.72
C HIS A 343 6.62 -8.31 -21.89
N PRO A 344 5.67 -7.95 -21.01
CA PRO A 344 4.33 -8.53 -21.10
C PRO A 344 3.57 -7.97 -22.28
N THR A 345 2.88 -8.84 -23.02
CA THR A 345 2.16 -8.52 -24.26
C THR A 345 0.64 -8.52 -24.09
N LYS A 346 0.14 -8.97 -22.94
CA LYS A 346 -1.29 -9.05 -22.62
C LYS A 346 -1.55 -8.92 -21.12
N ILE A 347 -2.81 -8.70 -20.78
CA ILE A 347 -3.34 -8.78 -19.41
C ILE A 347 -4.40 -9.87 -19.39
N GLY A 348 -4.08 -11.01 -18.77
CA GLY A 348 -4.90 -12.22 -18.83
C GLY A 348 -6.29 -12.01 -18.24
N PHE A 349 -6.35 -11.39 -17.06
CA PHE A 349 -7.61 -11.14 -16.34
C PHE A 349 -8.62 -10.30 -17.12
N TRP A 350 -8.16 -9.30 -17.88
CA TRP A 350 -9.02 -8.42 -18.68
C TRP A 350 -9.11 -8.82 -20.16
N ASN A 351 -8.48 -9.91 -20.56
CA ASN A 351 -8.38 -10.36 -21.95
C ASN A 351 -7.97 -9.22 -22.91
N SER A 352 -6.97 -8.42 -22.50
CA SER A 352 -6.52 -7.26 -23.27
C SER A 352 -5.07 -7.39 -23.71
N VAL A 353 -4.71 -6.72 -24.81
CA VAL A 353 -3.33 -6.68 -25.33
C VAL A 353 -2.59 -5.46 -24.80
N ILE A 354 -1.28 -5.59 -24.63
CA ILE A 354 -0.36 -4.51 -24.28
C ILE A 354 0.43 -4.15 -25.55
N ASP A 355 -0.23 -3.46 -26.46
CA ASP A 355 0.39 -2.93 -27.69
C ASP A 355 0.72 -1.44 -27.58
N TYR A 356 0.45 -0.82 -26.42
CA TYR A 356 0.52 0.62 -26.21
C TYR A 356 1.78 1.08 -25.44
N CYS A 357 2.60 0.15 -24.95
CA CYS A 357 3.79 0.43 -24.16
C CYS A 357 5.08 0.33 -24.99
N LEU A 358 5.97 1.29 -24.76
CA LEU A 358 7.41 1.12 -24.96
C LEU A 358 7.99 0.55 -23.66
N TYR A 359 8.88 -0.43 -23.75
CA TYR A 359 9.53 -1.03 -22.57
C TYR A 359 10.91 -0.42 -22.33
N THR A 360 11.26 -0.25 -21.06
CA THR A 360 12.62 0.10 -20.62
C THR A 360 12.95 -0.64 -19.33
N SER A 361 14.21 -0.99 -19.14
CA SER A 361 14.74 -1.43 -17.84
C SER A 361 15.51 -0.33 -17.12
N SER A 362 15.64 0.87 -17.71
CA SER A 362 16.45 1.97 -17.18
C SER A 362 15.64 2.87 -16.26
N LEU A 363 16.12 3.04 -15.02
CA LEU A 363 15.58 4.03 -14.10
C LEU A 363 15.75 5.46 -14.62
N ASN A 364 16.80 5.73 -15.40
CA ASN A 364 17.05 7.07 -15.95
C ASN A 364 16.07 7.45 -17.06
N ASP A 365 15.43 6.47 -17.70
CA ASP A 365 14.32 6.72 -18.63
C ASP A 365 13.03 6.96 -17.85
N PHE A 366 12.66 6.04 -16.95
CA PHE A 366 11.36 6.04 -16.28
C PHE A 366 11.22 7.12 -15.20
N TYR A 367 12.29 7.37 -14.44
CA TYR A 367 12.34 8.37 -13.37
C TYR A 367 13.09 9.63 -13.77
N ALA A 368 13.13 9.92 -15.07
CA ALA A 368 13.68 11.18 -15.57
C ALA A 368 13.00 12.37 -14.87
N ALA A 369 13.80 13.37 -14.47
CA ALA A 369 13.25 14.61 -13.95
C ALA A 369 12.34 15.24 -15.01
N PRO A 370 11.14 15.70 -14.61
CA PRO A 370 10.25 16.44 -15.51
C PRO A 370 10.94 17.74 -15.96
N LYS A 371 10.62 18.16 -17.18
CA LYS A 371 11.18 19.37 -17.79
C LYS A 371 10.25 20.57 -17.65
#